data_AF-A0A7V5N113-F1
#
_entry.id   AF-A0A7V5N113-F1
#
_cell.length_a   1.000
_cell.length_b   1.000
_cell.length_c   1.000
_cell.angle_alpha   90.00
_cell.angle_beta   90.00
_cell.angle_gamma   90.00
#
_symmetry.space_group_name_H-M   'P 1'
#
loop_
_entity.id
_entity.type
_entity.pdbx_description
1 polymer ?
#
loop_
_entity_poly.entity_id
_entity_poly.type
_entity_poly.pdbx_seq_one_letter_code
_entity_poly.pdbx_strand_id
1 'polypeptide(L)'
;MSKLETVAPYKEIMELVEQSGGESFRLCYQCGLCDAVCPWNRVRSFSMRRIIREGVLGLTEIEGEEIWRCTTCGTCPQRCPRGVNQIEAGVALRKIATDYGIFPNPVKPIRTVSASLVGEGNPLNEQRANRARWAEGLSVRSFEEGTEL
;
A
#
# COMPACT_ATOMS: atom_id res chain seq x y z
N MET A 1 -20.26 31.87 11.80
CA MET A 1 -19.94 30.43 11.69
C MET A 1 -18.43 30.30 11.70
N SER A 2 -17.83 29.83 12.79
CA SER A 2 -16.38 29.58 12.83
C SER A 2 -16.04 28.57 11.73
N LYS A 3 -14.98 28.83 10.96
CA LYS A 3 -14.47 27.84 10.02
C LYS A 3 -14.20 26.56 10.80
N LEU A 4 -14.88 25.48 10.44
CA LEU A 4 -14.60 24.16 10.95
C LEU A 4 -13.26 23.74 10.32
N GLU A 5 -12.16 24.11 10.96
CA GLU A 5 -10.85 23.64 10.53
C GLU A 5 -10.72 22.19 10.98
N THR A 6 -10.59 21.28 10.02
CA THR A 6 -10.29 19.89 10.35
C THR A 6 -8.86 19.88 10.87
N VAL A 7 -8.71 19.85 12.19
CA VAL A 7 -7.41 19.69 12.85
C VAL A 7 -6.96 18.26 12.55
N ALA A 8 -6.20 18.09 11.47
CA ALA A 8 -5.44 16.88 11.27
C ALA A 8 -4.25 16.91 12.24
N PRO A 9 -4.12 15.91 13.14
CA PRO A 9 -3.04 15.87 14.13
C PRO A 9 -1.64 15.97 13.53
N TYR A 10 -1.42 15.44 12.32
CA TYR A 10 -0.14 15.44 11.62
C TYR A 10 -0.32 15.68 10.12
N LYS A 11 -0.09 16.92 9.66
CA LYS A 11 -0.31 17.30 8.25
C LYS A 11 0.74 16.70 7.33
N GLU A 12 1.97 16.61 7.81
CA GLU A 12 3.12 16.08 7.10
C GLU A 12 2.91 14.60 6.71
N ILE A 13 2.28 13.82 7.60
CA ILE A 13 1.97 12.40 7.34
C ILE A 13 0.91 12.28 6.23
N MET A 14 -0.11 13.15 6.23
CA MET A 14 -1.12 13.14 5.17
C MET A 14 -0.51 13.46 3.80
N GLU A 15 0.40 14.44 3.74
CA GLU A 15 1.08 14.83 2.51
C GLU A 15 1.98 13.71 2.00
N LEU A 16 2.72 13.04 2.90
CA LEU A 16 3.56 11.89 2.55
C LEU A 16 2.73 10.73 1.97
N VAL A 17 1.56 10.49 2.56
CA VAL A 17 0.60 9.47 2.08
C VAL A 17 0.08 9.81 0.69
N GLU A 18 -0.22 11.07 0.39
CA GLU A 18 -0.61 11.51 -0.96
C GLU A 18 0.52 11.31 -1.97
N GLN A 19 1.74 11.72 -1.62
CA GLN A 19 2.92 11.56 -2.48
C GLN A 19 3.23 10.08 -2.77
N SER A 20 2.83 9.18 -1.88
CA SER A 20 3.02 7.74 -2.00
C SER A 20 1.92 7.01 -2.79
N GLY A 21 0.91 7.73 -3.31
CA GLY A 21 -0.22 7.19 -4.08
C GLY A 21 -1.49 6.90 -3.26
N GLY A 22 -1.63 7.54 -2.09
CA GLY A 22 -2.76 7.38 -1.17
C GLY A 22 -3.84 8.46 -1.29
N GLU A 23 -3.83 9.30 -2.33
CA GLU A 23 -4.70 10.48 -2.46
C GLU A 23 -6.20 10.15 -2.41
N SER A 24 -6.59 8.97 -2.89
CA SER A 24 -7.99 8.51 -2.88
C SER A 24 -8.56 8.31 -1.48
N PHE A 25 -7.72 8.24 -0.43
CA PHE A 25 -8.15 8.17 0.96
C PHE A 25 -9.17 9.26 1.33
N ARG A 26 -8.98 10.49 0.80
CA ARG A 26 -9.82 11.67 1.09
C ARG A 26 -11.27 11.53 0.61
N LEU A 27 -11.56 10.61 -0.31
CA LEU A 27 -12.92 10.37 -0.82
C LEU A 27 -13.78 9.54 0.14
N CYS A 28 -13.16 8.90 1.14
CA CYS A 28 -13.81 7.96 2.04
C CYS A 28 -14.72 8.65 3.06
N TYR A 29 -16.02 8.29 3.02
CA TYR A 29 -17.04 8.69 4.00
C TYR A 29 -17.37 7.62 5.07
N GLN A 30 -16.49 6.62 5.25
CA GLN A 30 -16.57 5.65 6.36
C GLN A 30 -17.78 4.68 6.38
N CYS A 31 -18.41 4.36 5.24
CA CYS A 31 -19.55 3.41 5.18
C CYS A 31 -19.27 1.98 5.69
N GLY A 32 -18.02 1.51 5.68
CA GLY A 32 -17.65 0.17 6.17
C GLY A 32 -17.84 -0.98 5.19
N LEU A 33 -18.27 -0.74 3.96
CA LEU A 33 -18.43 -1.82 2.96
C LEU A 33 -17.13 -2.60 2.71
N CYS A 34 -15.98 -1.92 2.73
CA CYS A 34 -14.67 -2.56 2.59
C CYS A 34 -14.37 -3.58 3.69
N ASP A 35 -14.85 -3.38 4.93
CA ASP A 35 -14.70 -4.33 6.03
C ASP A 35 -15.65 -5.53 5.83
N ALA A 36 -16.90 -5.25 5.43
CA ALA A 36 -17.92 -6.27 5.21
C ALA A 36 -17.55 -7.25 4.10
N VAL A 37 -16.90 -6.78 3.03
CA VAL A 37 -16.48 -7.62 1.90
C VAL A 37 -15.08 -8.20 2.07
N CYS A 38 -14.35 -7.83 3.12
CA CYS A 38 -12.98 -8.30 3.30
C CYS A 38 -12.95 -9.79 3.67
N PRO A 39 -12.23 -10.66 2.92
CA PRO A 39 -12.16 -12.08 3.25
C PRO A 39 -11.45 -12.35 4.57
N TRP A 40 -10.56 -11.46 5.03
CA TRP A 40 -9.87 -11.60 6.33
C TRP A 40 -10.84 -11.67 7.50
N ASN A 41 -11.96 -10.95 7.44
CA ASN A 41 -12.97 -10.94 8.51
C ASN A 41 -13.69 -12.28 8.69
N ARG A 42 -13.45 -13.27 7.82
CA ARG A 42 -13.90 -14.66 8.02
C ARG A 42 -13.00 -15.46 8.95
N VAL A 43 -11.74 -15.03 9.14
CA VAL A 43 -10.73 -15.79 9.88
C VAL A 43 -10.13 -14.99 11.05
N ARG A 44 -10.25 -13.67 11.05
CA ARG A 44 -9.80 -12.77 12.15
C ARG A 44 -10.39 -11.38 11.99
N SER A 45 -10.34 -10.57 13.04
CA SER A 45 -10.67 -9.14 12.95
C SER A 45 -9.64 -8.39 12.11
N PHE A 46 -10.12 -7.64 11.11
CA PHE A 46 -9.33 -6.73 10.29
C PHE A 46 -10.22 -5.59 9.77
N SER A 47 -9.76 -4.35 9.83
CA SER A 47 -10.54 -3.20 9.34
C SER A 47 -9.73 -2.37 8.36
N MET A 48 -10.08 -2.51 7.07
CA MET A 48 -9.58 -1.61 6.03
C MET A 48 -10.16 -0.21 6.21
N ARG A 49 -11.42 -0.10 6.64
CA ARG A 49 -12.05 1.20 6.93
C ARG A 49 -11.25 1.99 7.96
N ARG A 50 -10.76 1.32 9.02
CA ARG A 50 -9.97 1.95 10.07
C ARG A 50 -8.63 2.45 9.53
N ILE A 51 -7.89 1.62 8.79
CA ILE A 51 -6.62 2.00 8.16
C ILE A 51 -6.79 3.24 7.28
N ILE A 52 -7.87 3.29 6.50
CA ILE A 52 -8.19 4.44 5.64
C ILE A 52 -8.47 5.69 6.49
N ARG A 53 -9.21 5.54 7.59
CA ARG A 53 -9.54 6.66 8.49
C ARG A 53 -8.29 7.23 9.15
N GLU A 54 -7.41 6.36 9.64
CA GLU A 54 -6.12 6.72 10.23
C GLU A 54 -5.26 7.45 9.19
N GLY A 55 -5.21 6.95 7.94
CA GLY A 55 -4.57 7.60 6.79
C GLY A 55 -5.04 9.04 6.55
N VAL A 56 -6.36 9.24 6.49
CA VAL A 56 -6.95 10.59 6.30
C VAL A 56 -6.62 11.55 7.45
N LEU A 57 -6.34 11.03 8.65
CA LEU A 57 -6.04 11.86 9.83
C LEU A 57 -4.53 12.02 10.07
N GLY A 58 -3.67 11.37 9.28
CA GLY A 58 -2.24 11.30 9.58
C GLY A 58 -1.92 10.51 10.86
N LEU A 59 -2.83 9.64 11.32
CA LEU A 59 -2.71 8.85 12.56
C LEU A 59 -2.34 7.39 12.27
N THR A 60 -1.61 7.14 11.18
CA THR A 60 -1.32 5.78 10.70
C THR A 60 -0.32 5.07 11.59
N GLU A 61 -0.71 3.94 12.16
CA GLU A 61 0.18 3.05 12.91
C GLU A 61 1.05 2.20 11.95
N ILE A 62 2.03 2.83 11.30
CA ILE A 62 2.89 2.16 10.31
C ILE A 62 3.77 1.04 10.91
N GLU A 63 4.02 1.10 12.22
CA GLU A 63 4.72 0.05 12.98
C GLU A 63 3.85 -1.19 13.25
N GLY A 64 2.54 -1.05 13.11
CA GLY A 64 1.57 -2.10 13.37
C GLY A 64 1.56 -3.19 12.28
N GLU A 65 1.11 -4.39 12.65
CA GLU A 65 0.96 -5.49 11.68
C GLU A 65 -0.23 -5.30 10.73
N GLU A 66 -1.20 -4.45 11.06
CA GLU A 66 -2.48 -4.37 10.37
C GLU A 66 -2.31 -3.95 8.91
N ILE A 67 -1.46 -2.97 8.62
CA ILE A 67 -1.20 -2.53 7.24
C ILE A 67 -0.64 -3.67 6.37
N TRP A 68 0.04 -4.66 6.97
CA TRP A 68 0.65 -5.79 6.28
C TRP A 68 -0.32 -6.95 6.03
N ARG A 69 -1.51 -6.96 6.66
CA ARG A 69 -2.46 -8.07 6.50
C ARG A 69 -3.17 -8.05 5.16
N CYS A 70 -3.46 -6.88 4.59
CA CYS A 70 -4.18 -6.79 3.32
C CYS A 70 -3.47 -7.64 2.22
N THR A 71 -4.19 -8.59 1.62
CA THR A 71 -3.67 -9.47 0.56
C THR A 71 -3.82 -8.89 -0.83
N THR A 72 -4.22 -7.61 -0.94
CA THR A 72 -4.44 -6.91 -2.21
C THR A 72 -5.37 -7.67 -3.17
N CYS A 73 -6.42 -8.31 -2.64
CA CYS A 73 -7.29 -9.20 -3.41
C CYS A 73 -8.27 -8.52 -4.39
N GLY A 74 -8.43 -7.20 -4.32
CA GLY A 74 -9.25 -6.43 -5.26
C GLY A 74 -10.72 -6.23 -4.89
N THR A 75 -11.27 -6.95 -3.91
CA THR A 75 -12.72 -6.91 -3.64
C THR A 75 -13.23 -5.54 -3.13
N CYS A 76 -12.50 -4.89 -2.24
CA CYS A 76 -12.93 -3.61 -1.66
C CYS A 76 -12.97 -2.44 -2.67
N PRO A 77 -11.97 -2.20 -3.54
CA PRO A 77 -12.05 -1.11 -4.51
C PRO A 77 -13.16 -1.31 -5.53
N GLN A 78 -13.38 -2.56 -5.98
CA GLN A 78 -14.47 -2.90 -6.90
C GLN A 78 -15.87 -2.60 -6.36
N ARG A 79 -16.03 -2.60 -5.04
CA ARG A 79 -17.32 -2.39 -4.37
C ARG A 79 -17.47 -0.97 -3.82
N CYS A 80 -16.44 -0.14 -3.89
CA CYS A 80 -16.46 1.16 -3.21
C CYS A 80 -17.41 2.15 -3.90
N PRO A 81 -18.45 2.66 -3.21
CA PRO A 81 -19.40 3.61 -3.79
C PRO A 81 -18.81 5.02 -4.01
N ARG A 82 -17.60 5.28 -3.49
CA ARG A 82 -16.90 6.56 -3.59
C ARG A 82 -15.66 6.50 -4.47
N GLY A 83 -15.36 5.34 -5.07
CA GLY A 83 -14.16 5.16 -5.90
C GLY A 83 -12.84 5.26 -5.14
N VAL A 84 -12.84 5.05 -3.82
CA VAL A 84 -11.59 4.98 -3.04
C VAL A 84 -10.80 3.75 -3.51
N ASN A 85 -9.52 3.91 -3.85
CA ASN A 85 -8.64 2.81 -4.19
C ASN A 85 -7.91 2.32 -2.93
N GLN A 86 -8.58 1.47 -2.13
CA GLN A 86 -8.06 1.02 -0.83
C GLN A 86 -6.75 0.24 -0.94
N ILE A 87 -6.49 -0.40 -2.09
CA ILE A 87 -5.27 -1.17 -2.29
C ILE A 87 -4.08 -0.24 -2.44
N GLU A 88 -4.14 0.73 -3.37
CA GLU A 88 -3.06 1.71 -3.54
C GLU A 88 -2.79 2.45 -2.24
N ALA A 89 -3.85 2.80 -1.53
CA ALA A 89 -3.73 3.52 -0.29
C ALA A 89 -3.10 2.65 0.83
N GLY A 90 -3.44 1.37 0.94
CA GLY A 90 -2.76 0.43 1.82
C GLY A 90 -1.30 0.15 1.43
N VAL A 91 -1.00 0.13 0.13
CA VAL A 91 0.36 -0.03 -0.41
C VAL A 91 1.21 1.22 -0.15
N ALA A 92 0.63 2.42 -0.24
CA ALA A 92 1.29 3.68 0.10
C ALA A 92 1.82 3.66 1.53
N LEU A 93 1.01 3.20 2.50
CA LEU A 93 1.44 3.05 3.90
C LEU A 93 2.59 2.06 4.07
N ARG A 94 2.61 0.98 3.29
CA ARG A 94 3.70 -0.01 3.31
C ARG A 94 5.00 0.53 2.72
N LYS A 95 4.92 1.35 1.66
CA LYS A 95 6.08 2.05 1.09
C LYS A 95 6.70 2.96 2.13
N ILE A 96 5.87 3.81 2.76
CA ILE A 96 6.30 4.69 3.85
C ILE A 96 6.96 3.89 4.97
N ALA A 97 6.31 2.82 5.44
CA ALA A 97 6.88 1.96 6.47
C ALA A 97 8.25 1.39 6.05
N THR A 98 8.37 0.90 4.81
CA THR A 98 9.61 0.34 4.26
C THR A 98 10.72 1.39 4.18
N ASP A 99 10.41 2.62 3.78
CA ASP A 99 11.36 3.73 3.70
C ASP A 99 11.92 4.10 5.09
N TYR A 100 11.11 3.94 6.14
CA TYR A 100 11.54 4.07 7.54
C TYR A 100 12.19 2.79 8.12
N GLY A 101 12.44 1.77 7.30
CA GLY A 101 13.06 0.51 7.73
C GLY A 101 12.13 -0.38 8.57
N ILE A 102 10.82 -0.12 8.54
CA ILE A 102 9.80 -0.90 9.22
C ILE A 102 9.31 -2.00 8.29
N PHE A 103 9.54 -3.26 8.70
CA PHE A 103 9.14 -4.45 7.96
C PHE A 103 8.21 -5.34 8.79
N PRO A 104 7.38 -6.18 8.15
CA PRO A 104 6.58 -7.16 8.88
C PRO A 104 7.48 -8.18 9.58
N ASN A 105 7.02 -8.70 10.73
CA ASN A 105 7.80 -9.61 11.60
C ASN A 105 8.46 -10.80 10.85
N PRO A 106 7.81 -11.47 9.88
CA PRO A 106 8.44 -12.55 9.11
C PRO A 106 9.64 -12.10 8.25
N VAL A 107 9.70 -10.82 7.87
CA VAL A 107 10.76 -10.28 6.99
C VAL A 107 11.93 -9.72 7.79
N LYS A 108 11.70 -9.17 8.99
CA LYS A 108 12.74 -8.61 9.88
C LYS A 108 14.02 -9.47 10.02
N PRO A 109 13.96 -10.81 10.20
CA PRO A 109 15.18 -11.62 10.33
C PRO A 109 15.93 -11.82 9.00
N ILE A 110 15.30 -11.58 7.85
CA ILE A 110 15.85 -11.83 6.51
C ILE A 110 16.52 -10.55 6.00
N ARG A 111 17.71 -10.25 6.55
CA ARG A 111 18.43 -9.00 6.27
C ARG A 111 18.68 -8.73 4.78
N THR A 112 18.90 -9.77 3.99
CA THR A 112 19.10 -9.65 2.53
C THR A 112 17.86 -9.08 1.83
N VAL A 113 16.67 -9.51 2.23
CA VAL A 113 15.41 -9.00 1.67
C VAL A 113 15.19 -7.54 2.05
N SER A 114 15.35 -7.20 3.34
CA SER A 114 15.20 -5.80 3.78
C SER A 114 16.23 -4.87 3.14
N ALA A 115 17.50 -5.28 3.05
CA ALA A 115 18.54 -4.50 2.38
C ALA A 115 18.24 -4.31 0.88
N SER A 116 17.81 -5.38 0.19
CA SER A 116 17.45 -5.32 -1.23
C SER A 116 16.21 -4.45 -1.49
N LEU A 117 15.22 -4.49 -0.59
CA LEU A 117 14.04 -3.64 -0.71
C LEU A 117 14.40 -2.16 -0.59
N VAL A 118 15.35 -1.80 0.28
CA VAL A 118 15.85 -0.43 0.43
C VAL A 118 16.74 -0.02 -0.76
N GLY A 119 17.64 -0.90 -1.21
CA GLY A 119 18.61 -0.57 -2.27
C GLY A 119 18.05 -0.64 -3.70
N GLU A 120 17.31 -1.71 -4.03
CA GLU A 120 16.86 -2.03 -5.39
C GLU A 120 15.35 -1.87 -5.57
N GLY A 121 14.60 -1.60 -4.49
CA GLY A 121 13.15 -1.50 -4.50
C GLY A 121 12.45 -2.83 -4.82
N ASN A 122 13.12 -3.97 -4.60
CA ASN A 122 12.59 -5.31 -4.79
C ASN A 122 13.30 -6.32 -3.86
N PRO A 123 12.72 -7.50 -3.58
CA PRO A 123 13.29 -8.45 -2.62
C PRO A 123 14.30 -9.44 -3.23
N LEU A 124 14.67 -9.31 -4.50
CA LEU A 124 15.41 -10.33 -5.26
C LEU A 124 16.92 -10.08 -5.36
N ASN A 125 17.43 -8.99 -4.77
CA ASN A 125 18.83 -8.57 -4.86
C ASN A 125 19.32 -8.43 -6.31
N GLU A 126 18.44 -7.94 -7.18
CA GLU A 126 18.68 -7.78 -8.62
C GLU A 126 18.22 -6.40 -9.08
N GLN A 127 18.95 -5.83 -10.03
CA GLN A 127 18.61 -4.54 -10.63
C GLN A 127 17.38 -4.68 -11.51
N ARG A 128 16.53 -3.65 -11.54
CA ARG A 128 15.31 -3.65 -12.38
C ARG A 128 15.61 -3.87 -13.86
N ALA A 129 16.74 -3.37 -14.37
CA ALA A 129 17.19 -3.57 -15.74
C ALA A 129 17.43 -5.05 -16.10
N ASN A 130 17.73 -5.89 -15.11
CA ASN A 130 18.00 -7.32 -15.31
C ASN A 130 16.73 -8.18 -15.34
N ARG A 131 15.54 -7.59 -15.17
CA ARG A 131 14.28 -8.35 -15.02
C ARG A 131 13.97 -9.26 -16.22
N ALA A 132 14.45 -8.93 -17.42
CA ALA A 132 14.21 -9.70 -18.64
C ALA A 132 15.22 -10.83 -18.89
N ARG A 133 16.28 -10.98 -18.06
CA ARG A 133 17.36 -11.95 -18.30
C ARG A 133 16.89 -13.41 -18.41
N TRP A 134 15.79 -13.77 -17.74
CA TRP A 134 15.22 -15.13 -17.82
C TRP A 134 14.79 -15.52 -19.25
N ALA A 135 14.54 -14.54 -20.13
CA ALA A 135 14.10 -14.74 -21.50
C ALA A 135 15.26 -14.89 -22.50
N GLU A 136 16.51 -14.68 -22.09
CA GLU A 136 17.67 -14.80 -22.97
C GLU A 136 17.75 -16.21 -23.59
N GLY A 137 17.86 -16.28 -24.92
CA GLY A 137 17.89 -17.55 -25.66
C GLY A 137 16.52 -18.23 -25.83
N LEU A 138 15.44 -17.65 -25.31
CA LEU A 138 14.07 -18.10 -25.56
C LEU A 138 13.41 -17.24 -26.65
N SER A 139 12.40 -17.79 -27.33
CA SER A 139 11.59 -17.08 -28.32
C SER A 139 10.53 -16.16 -27.69
N VAL A 140 10.88 -15.50 -26.60
CA VAL A 140 10.00 -14.56 -25.89
C VAL A 140 10.31 -13.15 -26.38
N ARG A 141 9.27 -12.41 -26.81
CA ARG A 141 9.42 -11.02 -27.24
C ARG A 141 9.75 -10.13 -26.05
N SER A 142 10.78 -9.30 -26.17
CA SER A 142 11.10 -8.26 -25.19
C SER A 142 10.00 -7.19 -25.18
N PHE A 143 9.66 -6.72 -23.98
CA PHE A 143 8.76 -5.58 -23.82
C PHE A 143 9.59 -4.30 -23.86
N GLU A 144 9.39 -3.48 -24.88
CA GLU A 144 10.01 -2.17 -25.05
C GLU A 144 8.95 -1.07 -24.98
N GLU A 145 9.38 0.16 -24.68
CA GLU A 145 8.50 1.32 -24.64
C GLU A 145 7.85 1.53 -26.02
N GLY A 146 6.53 1.43 -26.11
CA GLY A 146 5.78 1.45 -27.37
C GLY A 146 5.32 0.08 -27.88
N THR A 147 5.59 -1.01 -27.16
CA THR A 147 4.98 -2.31 -27.42
C THR A 147 3.48 -2.23 -27.18
N GLU A 148 2.66 -2.50 -28.20
CA GLU A 148 1.19 -2.59 -28.05
C GLU A 148 0.83 -3.76 -27.12
N LEU A 149 -0.02 -3.48 -26.12
CA LEU A 149 -0.53 -4.43 -25.13
C LEU A 149 -1.76 -5.20 -25.65
#